data_AF-A0A7K3ZJZ6-F1
#
_entry.id   AF-A0A7K3ZJZ6-F1
#
_cell.length_a   1.000
_cell.length_b   1.000
_cell.length_c   1.000
_cell.angle_alpha   90.00
_cell.angle_beta   90.00
_cell.angle_gamma   90.00
#
_symmetry.space_group_name_H-M   'P 1'
#
loop_
_entity.id
_entity.type
_entity.pdbx_description
1 polymer ?
#
loop_
_entity_poly.entity_id
_entity_poly.type
_entity_poly.pdbx_seq_one_letter_code
_entity_poly.pdbx_strand_id
1 'polypeptide(L)' 'ALAISGTLNTAQILSDLAGPITVSGRGAGRIETASAILSDLLAIMDRRRGKSL' A
#
# COMPACT_ATOMS: atom_id res chain seq x y z
N ALA A 1 22.32 -4.42 -5.25
CA ALA A 1 21.32 -3.70 -6.06
C ALA A 1 19.97 -4.36 -5.82
N LEU A 2 18.94 -3.62 -5.39
CA LEU A 2 17.58 -4.14 -5.34
C LEU A 2 17.17 -4.43 -6.78
N ALA A 3 17.17 -5.72 -7.16
CA ALA A 3 16.80 -6.18 -8.48
C ALA A 3 15.28 -6.04 -8.65
N ILE A 4 14.84 -4.80 -8.89
CA ILE A 4 13.45 -4.47 -9.14
C ILE A 4 13.24 -4.62 -10.65
N SER A 5 12.57 -5.69 -11.07
CA SER A 5 12.24 -5.96 -12.47
C SER A 5 10.72 -6.04 -12.66
N GLY A 6 10.23 -5.59 -13.82
CA GLY A 6 8.81 -5.58 -14.13
C GLY A 6 8.02 -4.57 -13.29
N THR A 7 6.89 -5.01 -12.73
CA THR A 7 6.00 -4.16 -11.91
C THR A 7 6.24 -4.26 -10.41
N LEU A 8 7.32 -4.93 -9.98
CA LEU A 8 7.73 -4.96 -8.59
C LEU A 8 8.14 -3.54 -8.18
N ASN A 9 7.66 -3.05 -7.04
CA ASN A 9 8.09 -1.80 -6.42
C ASN A 9 8.60 -2.12 -5.01
N THR A 10 9.50 -1.29 -4.49
CA THR A 10 9.99 -1.40 -3.12
C THR A 10 10.16 0.00 -2.53
N ALA A 11 9.75 0.16 -1.27
CA ALA A 11 9.92 1.37 -0.49
C ALA A 11 10.58 1.01 0.85
N GLN A 12 11.54 1.81 1.26
CA GLN A 12 12.16 1.71 2.58
C GLN A 12 11.74 2.91 3.41
N ILE A 13 11.19 2.65 4.60
CA ILE A 13 10.76 3.64 5.57
C ILE A 13 11.76 3.58 6.72
N LEU A 14 12.52 4.65 6.92
CA LEU A 14 13.42 4.77 8.06
C LEU A 14 12.62 5.34 9.24
N SER A 15 12.57 4.58 10.34
CA SER A 15 11.92 5.00 11.57
C SER A 15 12.89 4.88 12.74
N ASP A 16 12.91 5.89 13.61
CA ASP A 16 13.82 5.94 14.75
C ASP A 16 13.49 4.86 15.80
N LEU A 17 12.21 4.53 15.97
CA LEU A 17 11.75 3.56 16.96
C LEU A 17 11.57 2.16 16.37
N ALA A 18 11.04 2.07 15.15
CA ALA A 18 10.80 0.77 14.51
C ALA A 18 11.99 0.28 13.68
N GLY A 19 13.05 1.10 13.57
CA GLY A 19 14.16 0.84 12.66
C GLY A 19 13.74 0.93 11.19
N PRO A 20 14.57 0.41 10.28
CA PRO A 20 14.27 0.40 8.84
C PRO A 20 13.19 -0.64 8.50
N ILE A 21 12.06 -0.18 7.95
CA ILE A 21 10.97 -1.03 7.45
C ILE A 21 11.05 -1.07 5.92
N THR A 22 11.03 -2.27 5.32
CA THR A 22 11.02 -2.43 3.86
C THR A 22 9.68 -3.00 3.41
N VAL A 23 9.03 -2.31 2.46
CA VAL A 23 7.79 -2.76 1.83
C VAL A 23 8.10 -3.09 0.37
N SER A 24 7.81 -4.31 -0.04
CA SER A 24 8.01 -4.79 -1.41
C SER A 24 6.74 -5.44 -1.92
N GLY A 25 6.39 -5.20 -3.18
CA GLY A 25 5.19 -5.77 -3.79
C GLY A 25 5.00 -5.27 -5.22
N ARG A 26 4.08 -5.87 -5.97
CA ARG A 26 3.76 -5.37 -7.30
C ARG A 26 3.06 -4.01 -7.18
N GLY A 27 3.66 -2.96 -7.72
CA GLY A 27 3.13 -1.60 -7.69
C GLY A 27 2.30 -1.22 -8.92
N ALA A 28 2.23 -2.10 -9.93
CA ALA A 28 1.41 -1.91 -11.12
C ALA A 28 0.89 -3.25 -11.66
N GLY A 29 -0.33 -3.23 -12.20
CA GLY A 29 -1.02 -4.40 -12.73
C GLY A 29 -2.52 -4.28 -12.52
N ARG A 30 -3.32 -5.01 -13.32
CA ARG A 30 -4.78 -4.90 -13.27
C ARG A 30 -5.35 -5.17 -11.88
N ILE A 31 -4.83 -6.19 -11.19
CA ILE A 31 -5.32 -6.61 -9.88
C ILE A 31 -4.84 -5.65 -8.79
N GLU A 32 -3.58 -5.25 -8.84
CA GLU A 32 -2.95 -4.37 -7.86
C GLU A 32 -3.58 -2.97 -7.90
N THR A 33 -3.79 -2.41 -9.10
CA THR A 33 -4.49 -1.13 -9.27
C THR A 33 -5.95 -1.23 -8.84
N ALA A 34 -6.66 -2.31 -9.18
CA ALA A 34 -8.04 -2.51 -8.73
C ALA A 34 -8.16 -2.63 -7.20
N SER A 35 -7.20 -3.32 -6.56
CA SER A 35 -7.14 -3.43 -5.11
C SER A 35 -6.97 -2.06 -4.44
N ALA A 36 -6.08 -1.20 -4.96
CA ALA A 36 -5.87 0.14 -4.40
C ALA A 36 -7.14 1.00 -4.50
N ILE A 37 -7.82 1.00 -5.65
CA ILE A 37 -9.10 1.72 -5.85
C ILE A 37 -10.17 1.19 -4.88
N LEU A 38 -10.30 -0.14 -4.75
CA LEU A 38 -11.30 -0.74 -3.86
C LEU A 38 -11.04 -0.38 -2.40
N SER A 39 -9.77 -0.42 -1.95
CA SER A 39 -9.39 0.00 -0.61
C SER A 39 -9.78 1.46 -0.32
N ASP A 40 -9.56 2.37 -1.27
CA ASP A 40 -9.96 3.78 -1.12
C ASP A 40 -11.48 3.94 -1.05
N LEU A 41 -12.24 3.20 -1.88
CA LEU A 41 -13.70 3.20 -1.83
C LEU A 41 -14.21 2.73 -0.47
N LEU A 42 -13.66 1.63 0.07
CA LEU A 42 -14.02 1.12 1.39
C LEU A 42 -13.71 2.13 2.50
N ALA A 43 -12.54 2.80 2.44
CA ALA A 43 -12.18 3.82 3.41
C ALA A 43 -13.14 5.02 3.38
N ILE A 44 -13.57 5.46 2.19
CA ILE A 44 -14.57 6.53 2.05
C ILE A 44 -15.93 6.08 2.60
N MET A 45 -16.34 4.84 2.31
CA MET A 45 -17.60 4.28 2.83
C MET A 45 -17.59 4.20 4.35
N ASP A 46 -16.51 3.72 4.95
CA ASP A 46 -16.37 3.63 6.41
C ASP A 46 -16.41 5.02 7.07
N ARG A 47 -15.75 6.02 6.47
CA ARG A 47 -15.84 7.43 6.94
C ARG A 47 -17.26 7.97 6.86
N ARG A 48 -18.00 7.67 5.78
CA ARG A 48 -19.39 8.12 5.60
C ARG A 48 -20.39 7.40 6.50
N ARG A 49 -20.14 6.13 6.80
CA ARG A 49 -20.99 5.33 7.70
C ARG A 49 -20.89 5.80 9.15
N GLY A 50 -19.95 6.69 9.48
CA GLY A 50 -19.75 7.18 10.83
C GLY A 50 -19.54 5.99 11.77
N LYS A 51 -18.52 5.16 11.52
CA LYS A 51 -18.07 4.18 12.51
C LYS A 51 -17.73 4.93 13.81
N SER A 52 -18.74 5.05 14.67
CA SER A 52 -18.57 4.92 16.11
C SER A 52 -17.76 3.66 16.30
N LEU A 53 -16.62 3.83 16.98
CA LEU A 53 -15.88 2.71 17.56
C LEU A 53 -16.83 1.81 18.35
#